data_AF-A0A944B8R4-F1
#
_entry.id   AF-A0A944B8R4-F1
#
_cell.length_a   1.000
_cell.length_b   1.000
_cell.length_c   1.000
_cell.angle_alpha   90.00
_cell.angle_beta   90.00
_cell.angle_gamma   90.00
#
_symmetry.space_group_name_H-M   'P 1'
#
loop_
_entity.id
_entity.type
_entity.pdbx_description
1 polymer ?
#
loop_
_entity_poly.entity_id
_entity_poly.type
_entity_poly.pdbx_seq_one_letter_code
_entity_poly.pdbx_strand_id
1 'polypeptide(L)'
;MIKRNMLLASAMFCTIAAFAGTEMSVYQGSDVSVRVVNPEAKMKFGGGKITFGEDEFATSKVDSIVLKHYVSVAFDGDKVTVSNPFDSVDVKVDGTTVEINSEFVGREIKYRFTGKSTNGNVIFSSKYKSEFELDGLDLTSTGVNPPIYVLTKKNTEVRLIGKNALKNSAKDTVGATMRGRGQFEFKGDGSLEVTSVVGHGIQSSDYVEVKNGKITINAASDGIHVNDYYLQSGGEVTVNCNADGVDVGEGYAEINGGSLTVKSDAVDARGIRCTFEEGKENNADININGGKIDIQLSGDGARGFKADGAVKIDGGDILIVLAGKAYDDGTEFNYPCGIKADKTITVESGNVVVICQSTAASSRCAQADLSIDFNGGVTTLYQNSVGRVSGAKKTNVVKSDGNLTVKKVGNLYVFSDPEEIKSYNVTKVVVGDYTYDPDSDDIEDLEDYIMVVPENWESYEKYVK
;
A
#
# COMPACT_ATOMS: atom_id res chain seq x y z
N MET A 1 14.42 -30.75 -8.04
CA MET A 1 14.37 -32.05 -8.76
C MET A 1 13.10 -32.00 -9.60
N ILE A 2 13.13 -31.65 -10.88
CA ILE A 2 13.63 -32.46 -12.01
C ILE A 2 14.65 -31.64 -12.81
N LYS A 3 15.94 -32.01 -12.72
CA LYS A 3 16.99 -31.50 -13.62
C LYS A 3 16.89 -32.28 -14.92
N ARG A 4 16.38 -31.68 -15.99
CA ARG A 4 16.60 -32.22 -17.34
C ARG A 4 18.03 -31.86 -17.75
N ASN A 5 18.95 -32.76 -17.45
CA ASN A 5 20.29 -32.75 -18.01
C ASN A 5 20.18 -33.02 -19.53
N MET A 6 20.37 -31.99 -20.35
CA MET A 6 20.72 -32.21 -21.76
C MET A 6 22.17 -32.65 -21.82
N LEU A 7 22.37 -33.95 -22.04
CA LEU A 7 23.66 -34.54 -22.33
C LEU A 7 24.12 -34.04 -23.71
N LEU A 8 25.26 -33.34 -23.76
CA LEU A 8 26.00 -33.06 -24.99
C LEU A 8 26.55 -34.38 -25.55
N ALA A 9 25.99 -34.88 -26.66
CA ALA A 9 26.68 -35.82 -27.53
C ALA A 9 26.11 -35.75 -28.95
N SER A 10 27.00 -35.52 -29.91
CA SER A 10 26.84 -35.63 -31.37
C SER A 10 25.87 -34.66 -32.06
N ALA A 11 26.42 -33.93 -33.05
CA ALA A 11 25.80 -32.97 -33.94
C ALA A 11 24.38 -33.33 -34.41
N MET A 12 23.37 -32.90 -33.65
CA MET A 12 22.04 -32.60 -34.16
C MET A 12 21.99 -31.08 -34.31
N PHE A 13 21.83 -30.59 -35.54
CA PHE A 13 21.47 -29.19 -35.81
C PHE A 13 20.05 -28.95 -35.27
N CYS A 14 19.92 -28.75 -33.96
CA CYS A 14 18.66 -28.37 -33.36
C CYS A 14 18.57 -26.84 -33.43
N THR A 15 17.90 -26.32 -34.46
CA THR A 15 17.52 -24.91 -34.50
C THR A 15 16.38 -24.70 -33.52
N ILE A 16 16.65 -23.97 -32.43
CA ILE A 16 15.59 -23.47 -31.55
C ILE A 16 15.13 -22.14 -32.17
N ALA A 17 13.87 -22.10 -32.59
CA ALA A 17 13.23 -20.85 -32.97
C ALA A 17 12.98 -20.05 -31.69
N ALA A 18 13.59 -18.87 -31.60
CA ALA A 18 13.27 -17.92 -30.55
C ALA A 18 12.11 -17.06 -31.06
N PHE A 19 11.04 -16.96 -30.27
CA PHE A 19 9.86 -16.17 -30.63
C PHE A 19 10.07 -14.73 -30.17
N ALA A 20 9.40 -13.79 -30.84
CA ALA A 20 9.19 -12.45 -30.30
C ALA A 20 8.75 -12.54 -28.82
N GLY A 21 9.18 -11.62 -27.97
CA GLY A 21 8.78 -11.60 -26.55
C GLY A 21 9.52 -12.61 -25.66
N THR A 22 10.61 -13.19 -26.19
CA THR A 22 11.54 -14.01 -25.41
C THR A 22 12.73 -13.15 -24.98
N GLU A 23 13.11 -13.17 -23.70
CA GLU A 23 14.40 -12.61 -23.24
C GLU A 23 15.39 -13.76 -23.09
N MET A 24 16.56 -13.66 -23.73
CA MET A 24 17.60 -14.67 -23.62
C MET A 24 18.78 -14.10 -22.82
N SER A 25 19.14 -14.78 -21.73
CA SER A 25 20.35 -14.49 -20.96
C SER A 25 21.36 -15.62 -21.17
N VAL A 26 22.58 -15.27 -21.55
CA VAL A 26 23.71 -16.21 -21.67
C VAL A 26 24.72 -15.87 -20.57
N TYR A 27 24.98 -16.85 -19.71
CA TYR A 27 25.89 -16.72 -18.57
C TYR A 27 27.27 -17.28 -18.91
N GLN A 28 28.32 -16.50 -18.62
CA GLN A 28 29.73 -16.89 -18.81
C GLN A 28 30.55 -16.52 -17.56
N GLY A 29 30.71 -17.45 -16.62
CA GLY A 29 31.26 -17.17 -15.30
C GLY A 29 30.32 -16.30 -14.46
N SER A 30 30.86 -15.25 -13.83
CA SER A 30 30.07 -14.23 -13.10
C SER A 30 29.43 -13.19 -14.02
N ASP A 31 29.81 -13.16 -15.30
CA ASP A 31 29.35 -12.15 -16.25
C ASP A 31 28.06 -12.59 -16.94
N VAL A 32 27.08 -11.69 -16.96
CA VAL A 32 25.78 -11.91 -17.62
C VAL A 32 25.71 -11.07 -18.89
N SER A 33 25.60 -11.74 -20.03
CA SER A 33 25.21 -11.09 -21.28
C SER A 33 23.70 -11.27 -21.47
N VAL A 34 22.93 -10.20 -21.26
CA VAL A 34 21.46 -10.17 -21.42
C VAL A 34 21.10 -9.51 -22.74
N ARG A 35 20.31 -10.18 -23.59
CA ARG A 35 19.71 -9.55 -24.77
C ARG A 35 18.24 -9.94 -24.96
N VAL A 36 17.45 -8.93 -25.34
CA VAL A 36 16.09 -9.11 -25.86
C VAL A 36 16.18 -9.75 -27.23
N VAL A 37 15.48 -10.86 -27.44
CA VAL A 37 15.53 -11.64 -28.67
C VAL A 37 14.73 -10.90 -29.75
N ASN A 38 15.38 -10.65 -30.88
CA ASN A 38 14.70 -10.20 -32.11
C ASN A 38 13.76 -11.34 -32.59
N PRO A 39 12.47 -11.07 -32.88
CA PRO A 39 11.47 -12.03 -33.36
C PRO A 39 11.91 -13.07 -34.40
N GLU A 40 12.91 -12.76 -35.21
CA GLU A 40 13.31 -13.56 -36.38
C GLU A 40 14.65 -14.29 -36.21
N ALA A 41 15.39 -14.04 -35.14
CA ALA A 41 16.73 -14.59 -34.98
C ALA A 41 16.66 -16.07 -34.52
N LYS A 42 17.22 -16.97 -35.33
CA LYS A 42 17.37 -18.39 -34.99
C LYS A 42 18.63 -18.59 -34.16
N MET A 43 18.54 -19.32 -33.05
CA MET A 43 19.73 -19.84 -32.39
C MET A 43 20.35 -20.94 -33.25
N LYS A 44 21.63 -20.80 -33.58
CA LYS A 44 22.41 -21.83 -34.27
C LYS A 44 23.47 -22.38 -33.34
N PHE A 45 23.65 -23.69 -33.40
CA PHE A 45 24.71 -24.42 -32.69
C PHE A 45 25.68 -24.99 -33.72
N GLY A 46 26.97 -24.64 -33.63
CA GLY A 46 27.97 -25.15 -34.56
C GLY A 46 29.36 -24.53 -34.36
N GLY A 47 30.41 -25.24 -34.76
CA GLY A 47 31.79 -24.73 -34.71
C GLY A 47 32.29 -24.35 -33.31
N GLY A 48 31.76 -24.99 -32.25
CA GLY A 48 32.07 -24.64 -30.87
C GLY A 48 31.45 -23.31 -30.41
N LYS A 49 30.46 -22.79 -31.14
CA LYS A 49 29.78 -21.52 -30.85
C LYS A 49 28.26 -21.69 -30.79
N ILE A 50 27.63 -20.80 -30.04
CA ILE A 50 26.21 -20.51 -30.08
C ILE A 50 26.09 -19.15 -30.73
N THR A 51 25.35 -19.05 -31.84
CA THR A 51 25.16 -17.78 -32.54
C THR A 51 23.70 -17.39 -32.55
N PHE A 52 23.45 -16.11 -32.32
CA PHE A 52 22.12 -15.52 -32.26
C PHE A 52 22.16 -14.10 -32.84
N GLY A 53 21.54 -13.89 -34.00
CA GLY A 53 21.71 -12.64 -34.75
C GLY A 53 23.19 -12.41 -35.12
N GLU A 54 23.73 -11.26 -34.73
CA GLU A 54 25.14 -10.90 -34.92
C GLU A 54 26.04 -11.34 -33.75
N ASP A 55 25.47 -11.84 -32.65
CA ASP A 55 26.22 -12.22 -31.46
C ASP A 55 26.72 -13.67 -31.56
N GLU A 56 27.96 -13.90 -31.10
CA GLU A 56 28.58 -15.21 -31.01
C GLU A 56 29.11 -15.50 -29.60
N PHE A 57 28.73 -16.65 -29.05
CA PHE A 57 29.19 -17.13 -27.75
C PHE A 57 29.96 -18.43 -27.92
N ALA A 58 31.21 -18.48 -27.46
CA ALA A 58 31.96 -19.73 -27.42
C ALA A 58 31.30 -20.69 -26.44
N THR A 59 30.88 -21.86 -26.91
CA THR A 59 30.21 -22.90 -26.08
C THR A 59 31.05 -23.32 -24.88
N SER A 60 32.38 -23.27 -25.00
CA SER A 60 33.33 -23.57 -23.92
C SER A 60 33.30 -22.56 -22.77
N LYS A 61 32.70 -21.38 -22.96
CA LYS A 61 32.57 -20.33 -21.96
C LYS A 61 31.14 -20.16 -21.46
N VAL A 62 30.16 -20.85 -22.04
CA VAL A 62 28.75 -20.72 -21.66
C VAL A 62 28.43 -21.68 -20.54
N ASP A 63 28.05 -21.14 -19.38
CA ASP A 63 27.62 -21.93 -18.23
C ASP A 63 26.13 -22.29 -18.33
N SER A 64 25.30 -21.32 -18.71
CA SER A 64 23.86 -21.54 -18.86
C SER A 64 23.21 -20.55 -19.83
N ILE A 65 22.05 -20.96 -20.36
CA ILE A 65 21.19 -20.13 -21.20
C ILE A 65 19.80 -20.14 -20.57
N VAL A 66 19.24 -18.96 -20.36
CA VAL A 66 17.89 -18.80 -19.80
C VAL A 66 17.02 -18.10 -20.83
N LEU A 67 15.89 -18.72 -21.19
CA LEU A 67 14.83 -18.12 -22.00
C LEU A 67 13.68 -17.74 -21.07
N LYS A 68 13.35 -16.45 -21.00
CA LYS A 68 12.14 -15.97 -20.34
C LYS A 68 11.09 -15.72 -21.41
N HIS A 69 9.93 -16.35 -21.30
CA HIS A 69 8.81 -16.15 -22.23
C HIS A 69 7.81 -15.19 -21.61
N TYR A 70 7.56 -14.07 -22.29
CA TYR A 70 6.57 -13.08 -21.90
C TYR A 70 5.52 -12.93 -22.99
N VAL A 71 4.27 -12.71 -22.59
CA VAL A 71 3.36 -11.98 -23.48
C VAL A 71 3.75 -10.50 -23.37
N SER A 72 4.24 -9.91 -24.45
CA SER A 72 4.68 -8.52 -24.47
C SER A 72 3.65 -7.65 -25.18
N VAL A 73 3.29 -6.55 -24.56
CA VAL A 73 2.36 -5.54 -25.09
C VAL A 73 3.04 -4.17 -24.97
N ALA A 74 3.32 -3.56 -26.12
CA ALA A 74 3.97 -2.26 -26.19
C ALA A 74 3.02 -1.22 -26.81
N PHE A 75 2.80 -0.12 -26.11
CA PHE A 75 2.00 1.02 -26.55
C PHE A 75 2.88 2.12 -27.15
N ASP A 76 2.52 2.62 -28.31
CA ASP A 76 3.18 3.74 -29.01
C ASP A 76 2.12 4.69 -29.57
N GLY A 77 1.62 5.57 -28.70
CA GLY A 77 0.50 6.47 -29.01
C GLY A 77 -0.79 5.69 -29.25
N ASP A 78 -1.27 5.70 -30.49
CA ASP A 78 -2.49 5.01 -30.92
C ASP A 78 -2.23 3.59 -31.45
N LYS A 79 -0.98 3.13 -31.41
CA LYS A 79 -0.57 1.80 -31.89
C LYS A 79 -0.22 0.88 -30.72
N VAL A 80 -0.65 -0.38 -30.83
CA VAL A 80 -0.24 -1.46 -29.92
C VAL A 80 0.53 -2.52 -30.72
N THR A 81 1.67 -2.95 -30.18
CA THR A 81 2.41 -4.10 -30.69
C THR A 81 2.34 -5.23 -29.68
N VAL A 82 1.86 -6.39 -30.12
CA VAL A 82 1.75 -7.60 -29.28
C VAL A 82 2.72 -8.65 -29.77
N SER A 83 3.34 -9.32 -28.81
CA SER A 83 4.13 -10.51 -29.04
C SER A 83 3.72 -11.56 -28.01
N ASN A 84 3.21 -12.70 -28.51
CA ASN A 84 2.67 -13.76 -27.67
C ASN A 84 3.28 -15.11 -28.10
N PRO A 85 4.16 -15.71 -27.29
CA PRO A 85 4.72 -17.03 -27.56
C PRO A 85 3.85 -18.19 -27.04
N PHE A 86 2.63 -17.93 -26.55
CA PHE A 86 1.76 -18.92 -25.91
C PHE A 86 0.44 -19.10 -26.67
N ASP A 87 0.25 -20.29 -27.27
CA ASP A 87 -0.99 -20.65 -27.97
C ASP A 87 -2.23 -20.63 -27.07
N SER A 88 -2.06 -20.80 -25.75
CA SER A 88 -3.14 -20.82 -24.76
C SER A 88 -3.54 -19.42 -24.25
N VAL A 89 -2.91 -18.37 -24.76
CA VAL A 89 -3.24 -16.99 -24.42
C VAL A 89 -3.82 -16.33 -25.66
N ASP A 90 -5.07 -15.89 -25.57
CA ASP A 90 -5.69 -15.05 -26.59
C ASP A 90 -5.40 -13.58 -26.26
N VAL A 91 -4.93 -12.82 -27.26
CA VAL A 91 -4.69 -11.38 -27.13
C VAL A 91 -5.38 -10.68 -28.29
N LYS A 92 -6.39 -9.87 -27.97
CA LYS A 92 -7.14 -9.05 -28.93
C LYS A 92 -6.78 -7.59 -28.74
N VAL A 93 -6.61 -6.88 -29.85
CA VAL A 93 -6.32 -5.45 -29.87
C VAL A 93 -7.40 -4.76 -30.68
N ASP A 94 -8.15 -3.86 -30.04
CA ASP A 94 -9.09 -2.94 -30.68
C ASP A 94 -8.63 -1.50 -30.44
N GLY A 95 -8.01 -0.90 -31.45
CA GLY A 95 -7.25 0.34 -31.29
C GLY A 95 -6.16 0.18 -30.23
N THR A 96 -6.32 0.90 -29.12
CA THR A 96 -5.44 0.91 -27.94
C THR A 96 -6.03 0.16 -26.74
N THR A 97 -7.15 -0.55 -26.92
CA THR A 97 -7.69 -1.49 -25.93
C THR A 97 -7.12 -2.88 -26.19
N VAL A 98 -6.50 -3.47 -25.17
CA VAL A 98 -5.90 -4.80 -25.23
C VAL A 98 -6.67 -5.73 -24.30
N GLU A 99 -7.34 -6.73 -24.87
CA GLU A 99 -8.01 -7.79 -24.12
C GLU A 99 -7.14 -9.05 -24.13
N ILE A 100 -6.79 -9.55 -22.94
CA ILE A 100 -5.98 -10.74 -22.76
C ILE A 100 -6.80 -11.79 -22.01
N ASN A 101 -6.95 -12.97 -22.59
CA ASN A 101 -7.55 -14.12 -21.93
C ASN A 101 -6.61 -15.34 -21.95
N SER A 102 -6.16 -15.75 -20.77
CA SER A 102 -5.30 -16.94 -20.60
C SER A 102 -6.10 -18.13 -20.11
N GLU A 103 -6.16 -19.17 -20.94
CA GLU A 103 -6.77 -20.45 -20.58
C GLU A 103 -5.78 -21.39 -19.87
N PHE A 104 -4.53 -20.95 -19.70
CA PHE A 104 -3.47 -21.77 -19.13
C PHE A 104 -3.72 -22.07 -17.64
N VAL A 105 -3.43 -23.30 -17.25
CA VAL A 105 -3.46 -23.77 -15.84
C VAL A 105 -2.14 -24.46 -15.49
N GLY A 106 -1.67 -24.29 -14.25
CA GLY A 106 -0.55 -25.06 -13.70
C GLY A 106 0.83 -24.40 -13.77
N ARG A 107 0.96 -23.22 -14.40
CA ARG A 107 2.16 -22.36 -14.29
C ARG A 107 1.79 -20.90 -14.48
N GLU A 108 2.55 -20.05 -13.81
CA GLU A 108 2.43 -18.60 -13.94
C GLU A 108 2.97 -18.13 -15.28
N ILE A 109 2.20 -17.31 -15.99
CA ILE A 109 2.62 -16.62 -17.20
C ILE A 109 2.96 -15.18 -16.84
N LYS A 110 4.02 -14.67 -17.45
CA LYS A 110 4.46 -13.29 -17.30
C LYS A 110 3.98 -12.44 -18.46
N TYR A 111 3.49 -11.25 -18.15
CA TYR A 111 2.97 -10.27 -19.10
C TYR A 111 3.76 -8.99 -18.92
N ARG A 112 4.49 -8.55 -19.95
CA ARG A 112 5.26 -7.30 -19.93
C ARG A 112 4.50 -6.22 -20.68
N PHE A 113 4.19 -5.12 -19.98
CA PHE A 113 3.49 -3.97 -20.52
C PHE A 113 4.44 -2.78 -20.55
N THR A 114 4.61 -2.15 -21.72
CA THR A 114 5.54 -1.03 -21.91
C THR A 114 4.95 0.09 -22.76
N GLY A 115 5.60 1.25 -22.73
CA GLY A 115 5.30 2.34 -23.64
C GLY A 115 4.10 3.18 -23.20
N LYS A 116 3.58 4.02 -24.11
CA LYS A 116 2.63 5.09 -23.76
C LYS A 116 1.41 5.12 -24.66
N SER A 117 0.23 5.35 -24.08
CA SER A 117 -0.98 5.71 -24.83
C SER A 117 -1.85 6.69 -24.06
N THR A 118 -2.43 7.67 -24.77
CA THR A 118 -3.39 8.63 -24.22
C THR A 118 -4.83 8.13 -24.21
N ASN A 119 -5.06 6.93 -24.75
CA ASN A 119 -6.36 6.26 -24.73
C ASN A 119 -6.22 4.73 -24.59
N GLY A 120 -5.33 4.28 -23.70
CA GLY A 120 -4.96 2.87 -23.59
C GLY A 120 -5.62 2.16 -22.41
N ASN A 121 -5.98 0.89 -22.61
CA ASN A 121 -6.56 0.02 -21.59
C ASN A 121 -6.04 -1.41 -21.75
N VAL A 122 -5.80 -2.10 -20.64
CA VAL A 122 -5.57 -3.54 -20.58
C VAL A 122 -6.71 -4.18 -19.78
N ILE A 123 -7.45 -5.08 -20.42
CA ILE A 123 -8.49 -5.90 -19.80
C ILE A 123 -7.96 -7.34 -19.74
N PHE A 124 -7.83 -7.89 -18.55
CA PHE A 124 -7.10 -9.14 -18.33
C PHE A 124 -7.93 -10.20 -17.61
N SER A 125 -7.91 -11.41 -18.13
CA SER A 125 -8.47 -12.62 -17.51
C SER A 125 -7.48 -13.78 -17.62
N SER A 126 -7.41 -14.62 -16.58
CA SER A 126 -6.56 -15.80 -16.55
C SER A 126 -7.14 -16.87 -15.62
N LYS A 127 -7.00 -18.15 -16.01
CA LYS A 127 -7.36 -19.30 -15.16
C LYS A 127 -6.32 -19.60 -14.06
N TYR A 128 -5.13 -19.01 -14.12
CA TYR A 128 -4.05 -19.19 -13.16
C TYR A 128 -3.44 -17.85 -12.74
N LYS A 129 -2.60 -17.85 -11.70
CA LYS A 129 -1.87 -16.66 -11.26
C LYS A 129 -0.94 -16.12 -12.38
N SER A 130 -0.69 -14.82 -12.35
CA SER A 130 0.06 -14.09 -13.38
C SER A 130 1.03 -13.10 -12.76
N GLU A 131 2.14 -12.84 -13.45
CA GLU A 131 3.04 -11.71 -13.12
C GLU A 131 2.89 -10.64 -14.21
N PHE A 132 2.58 -9.41 -13.81
CA PHE A 132 2.64 -8.22 -14.65
C PHE A 132 3.98 -7.55 -14.43
N GLU A 133 4.75 -7.35 -15.49
CA GLU A 133 5.91 -6.45 -15.50
C GLU A 133 5.46 -5.13 -16.12
N LEU A 134 5.24 -4.11 -15.29
CA LEU A 134 5.00 -2.74 -15.74
C LEU A 134 6.38 -2.09 -15.93
N ASP A 135 6.80 -1.93 -17.18
CA ASP A 135 8.14 -1.48 -17.55
C ASP A 135 8.07 -0.22 -18.41
N GLY A 136 8.07 0.93 -17.73
CA GLY A 136 7.92 2.22 -18.39
C GLY A 136 6.54 2.42 -19.04
N LEU A 137 5.49 1.84 -18.44
CA LEU A 137 4.12 1.93 -18.94
C LEU A 137 3.45 3.25 -18.53
N ASP A 138 2.92 4.00 -19.49
CA ASP A 138 2.15 5.24 -19.26
C ASP A 138 0.81 5.16 -20.00
N LEU A 139 -0.27 4.81 -19.28
CA LEU A 139 -1.60 4.68 -19.86
C LEU A 139 -2.57 5.70 -19.27
N THR A 140 -3.13 6.53 -20.13
CA THR A 140 -4.36 7.27 -19.84
C THR A 140 -5.53 6.62 -20.58
N SER A 141 -6.63 6.34 -19.88
CA SER A 141 -7.88 5.92 -20.54
C SER A 141 -8.80 7.12 -20.76
N THR A 142 -9.64 7.08 -21.81
CA THR A 142 -10.65 8.11 -22.07
C THR A 142 -12.09 7.61 -22.01
N GLY A 143 -12.28 6.28 -22.09
CA GLY A 143 -13.58 5.60 -22.15
C GLY A 143 -14.10 5.12 -20.79
N VAL A 144 -14.91 4.06 -20.85
CA VAL A 144 -15.62 3.48 -19.69
C VAL A 144 -14.79 2.49 -18.87
N ASN A 145 -13.62 2.10 -19.39
CA ASN A 145 -12.71 1.17 -18.75
C ASN A 145 -11.51 1.93 -18.14
N PRO A 146 -10.97 1.43 -17.01
CA PRO A 146 -9.74 1.95 -16.46
C PRO A 146 -8.50 1.45 -17.23
N PRO A 147 -7.33 2.09 -17.05
CA PRO A 147 -6.09 1.65 -17.69
C PRO A 147 -5.75 0.18 -17.48
N ILE A 148 -5.99 -0.37 -16.28
CA ILE A 148 -5.81 -1.79 -15.98
C ILE A 148 -7.06 -2.34 -15.30
N TYR A 149 -7.68 -3.34 -15.93
CA TYR A 149 -8.83 -4.06 -15.40
C TYR A 149 -8.60 -5.58 -15.40
N VAL A 150 -8.31 -6.13 -14.22
CA VAL A 150 -8.11 -7.56 -13.98
C VAL A 150 -9.42 -8.21 -13.54
N LEU A 151 -10.01 -9.00 -14.44
CA LEU A 151 -11.29 -9.69 -14.27
C LEU A 151 -11.17 -11.02 -13.51
N THR A 152 -9.95 -11.57 -13.39
CA THR A 152 -9.73 -12.84 -12.70
C THR A 152 -9.67 -12.66 -11.18
N LYS A 153 -10.09 -13.70 -10.45
CA LYS A 153 -9.92 -13.83 -8.99
C LYS A 153 -8.59 -14.51 -8.60
N LYS A 154 -7.67 -14.66 -9.56
CA LYS A 154 -6.35 -15.25 -9.33
C LYS A 154 -5.34 -14.14 -9.05
N ASN A 155 -4.29 -14.50 -8.31
CA ASN A 155 -3.27 -13.57 -7.90
C ASN A 155 -2.57 -12.95 -9.11
N THR A 156 -2.44 -11.63 -9.08
CA THR A 156 -1.67 -10.85 -10.04
C THR A 156 -0.53 -10.17 -9.30
N GLU A 157 0.67 -10.74 -9.43
CA GLU A 157 1.88 -10.11 -8.93
C GLU A 157 2.30 -9.00 -9.89
N VAL A 158 2.57 -7.80 -9.38
CA VAL A 158 2.89 -6.60 -10.17
C VAL A 158 4.33 -6.20 -9.88
N ARG A 159 5.22 -6.51 -10.82
CA ARG A 159 6.62 -6.07 -10.81
C ARG A 159 6.73 -4.69 -11.47
N LEU A 160 7.09 -3.69 -10.69
CA LEU A 160 7.36 -2.33 -11.15
C LEU A 160 8.81 -2.22 -11.64
N ILE A 161 8.97 -1.80 -12.90
CA ILE A 161 10.24 -1.54 -13.57
C ILE A 161 10.17 -0.14 -14.17
N GLY A 162 11.23 0.66 -13.98
CA GLY A 162 11.25 2.05 -14.44
C GLY A 162 10.15 2.90 -13.79
N LYS A 163 9.61 3.86 -14.54
CA LYS A 163 8.53 4.75 -14.09
C LYS A 163 7.24 4.43 -14.85
N ASN A 164 6.20 4.09 -14.11
CA ASN A 164 4.90 3.75 -14.66
C ASN A 164 3.86 4.80 -14.25
N ALA A 165 2.88 5.08 -15.09
CA ALA A 165 1.79 5.99 -14.84
C ALA A 165 0.47 5.43 -15.37
N LEU A 166 -0.58 5.50 -14.57
CA LEU A 166 -1.93 5.08 -14.92
C LEU A 166 -2.90 6.22 -14.60
N LYS A 167 -3.79 6.55 -15.54
CA LYS A 167 -4.83 7.56 -15.33
C LYS A 167 -6.16 7.14 -15.92
N ASN A 168 -7.22 7.09 -15.13
CA ASN A 168 -8.57 6.83 -15.65
C ASN A 168 -9.28 8.10 -16.13
N SER A 169 -10.41 7.89 -16.80
CA SER A 169 -11.30 8.93 -17.32
C SER A 169 -12.42 9.22 -16.33
N ALA A 170 -12.97 10.43 -16.35
CA ALA A 170 -14.24 10.74 -15.67
C ALA A 170 -15.44 9.89 -16.18
N LYS A 171 -15.28 9.20 -17.31
CA LYS A 171 -16.27 8.27 -17.88
C LYS A 171 -16.11 6.83 -17.40
N ASP A 172 -15.06 6.53 -16.63
CA ASP A 172 -14.81 5.18 -16.10
C ASP A 172 -16.00 4.75 -15.23
N THR A 173 -16.61 3.62 -15.61
CA THR A 173 -17.78 3.05 -14.91
C THR A 173 -17.40 1.91 -13.98
N VAL A 174 -16.13 1.48 -13.99
CA VAL A 174 -15.62 0.41 -13.13
C VAL A 174 -15.27 0.96 -11.74
N GLY A 175 -14.87 2.24 -11.66
CA GLY A 175 -14.73 2.98 -10.41
C GLY A 175 -13.35 2.87 -9.74
N ALA A 176 -12.31 2.45 -10.47
CA ALA A 176 -10.93 2.50 -9.98
C ALA A 176 -9.91 2.50 -11.12
N THR A 177 -8.80 3.24 -10.98
CA THR A 177 -7.77 3.33 -12.04
C THR A 177 -7.01 2.03 -12.29
N MET A 178 -6.79 1.24 -11.24
CA MET A 178 -6.32 -0.13 -11.35
C MET A 178 -7.28 -1.03 -10.58
N ARG A 179 -8.10 -1.79 -11.30
CA ARG A 179 -9.14 -2.65 -10.72
C ARG A 179 -8.78 -4.12 -10.84
N GLY A 180 -8.85 -4.86 -9.75
CA GLY A 180 -8.71 -6.32 -9.70
C GLY A 180 -9.88 -6.99 -8.99
N ARG A 181 -10.37 -8.11 -9.54
CA ARG A 181 -11.31 -9.01 -8.85
C ARG A 181 -10.62 -10.01 -7.93
N GLY A 182 -9.30 -10.15 -8.04
CA GLY A 182 -8.44 -10.94 -7.18
C GLY A 182 -7.28 -10.08 -6.67
N GLN A 183 -6.24 -10.75 -6.21
CA GLN A 183 -5.15 -10.16 -5.44
C GLN A 183 -4.20 -9.31 -6.30
N PHE A 184 -3.63 -8.26 -5.70
CA PHE A 184 -2.46 -7.56 -6.22
C PHE A 184 -1.29 -7.65 -5.25
N GLU A 185 -0.12 -8.08 -5.74
CA GLU A 185 1.13 -8.08 -4.96
C GLU A 185 2.20 -7.23 -5.66
N PHE A 186 2.49 -6.04 -5.13
CA PHE A 186 3.46 -5.12 -5.71
C PHE A 186 4.90 -5.44 -5.27
N LYS A 187 5.82 -5.46 -6.24
CA LYS A 187 7.26 -5.68 -6.01
C LYS A 187 8.11 -4.94 -7.04
N GLY A 188 9.43 -5.04 -6.89
CA GLY A 188 10.40 -4.40 -7.77
C GLY A 188 10.70 -2.96 -7.32
N ASP A 189 11.78 -2.41 -7.86
CA ASP A 189 12.34 -1.13 -7.39
C ASP A 189 11.87 0.07 -8.24
N GLY A 190 10.99 -0.18 -9.22
CA GLY A 190 10.37 0.87 -10.04
C GLY A 190 9.30 1.66 -9.29
N SER A 191 8.71 2.63 -10.00
CA SER A 191 7.62 3.46 -9.49
C SER A 191 6.33 3.29 -10.27
N LEU A 192 5.20 3.55 -9.60
CA LEU A 192 3.87 3.61 -10.17
C LEU A 192 3.15 4.87 -9.68
N GLU A 193 2.75 5.74 -10.61
CA GLU A 193 1.87 6.87 -10.36
C GLU A 193 0.44 6.51 -10.80
N VAL A 194 -0.53 6.63 -9.91
CA VAL A 194 -1.95 6.34 -10.18
C VAL A 194 -2.74 7.63 -10.00
N THR A 195 -3.36 8.12 -11.07
CA THR A 195 -4.26 9.28 -11.03
C THR A 195 -5.69 8.84 -11.31
N SER A 196 -6.51 8.79 -10.26
CA SER A 196 -7.94 8.50 -10.37
C SER A 196 -8.75 9.77 -10.44
N VAL A 197 -9.27 10.06 -11.63
CA VAL A 197 -10.20 11.17 -11.89
C VAL A 197 -11.58 10.86 -11.31
N VAL A 198 -11.96 9.57 -11.26
CA VAL A 198 -13.21 9.10 -10.66
C VAL A 198 -12.99 7.79 -9.92
N GLY A 199 -13.57 7.67 -8.73
CA GLY A 199 -13.46 6.47 -7.90
C GLY A 199 -12.09 6.29 -7.25
N HIS A 200 -11.75 5.04 -6.95
CA HIS A 200 -10.57 4.70 -6.16
C HIS A 200 -9.28 4.73 -6.99
N GLY A 201 -8.12 4.84 -6.33
CA GLY A 201 -6.83 4.65 -7.00
C GLY A 201 -6.63 3.21 -7.44
N ILE A 202 -6.37 2.35 -6.46
CA ILE A 202 -6.18 0.91 -6.65
C ILE A 202 -7.30 0.19 -5.90
N GLN A 203 -8.03 -0.70 -6.58
CA GLN A 203 -9.11 -1.46 -5.95
C GLN A 203 -8.98 -2.95 -6.20
N SER A 204 -8.91 -3.74 -5.13
CA SER A 204 -9.00 -5.21 -5.15
C SER A 204 -10.34 -5.64 -4.56
N SER A 205 -10.92 -6.75 -5.05
CA SER A 205 -12.06 -7.38 -4.36
C SER A 205 -11.61 -8.44 -3.35
N ASP A 206 -10.30 -8.51 -3.13
CA ASP A 206 -9.58 -9.42 -2.26
C ASP A 206 -8.55 -8.53 -1.52
N TYR A 207 -7.26 -8.87 -1.52
CA TYR A 207 -6.21 -8.04 -0.89
C TYR A 207 -5.31 -7.25 -1.85
N VAL A 208 -4.56 -6.31 -1.26
CA VAL A 208 -3.38 -5.66 -1.84
C VAL A 208 -2.19 -5.88 -0.89
N GLU A 209 -1.09 -6.37 -1.43
CA GLU A 209 0.19 -6.46 -0.73
C GLU A 209 1.24 -5.58 -1.39
N VAL A 210 2.00 -4.81 -0.61
CA VAL A 210 3.15 -4.01 -1.06
C VAL A 210 4.42 -4.57 -0.44
N LYS A 211 5.24 -5.24 -1.26
CA LYS A 211 6.54 -5.79 -0.85
C LYS A 211 7.66 -4.77 -1.06
N ASN A 212 7.66 -4.08 -2.20
CA ASN A 212 8.66 -3.09 -2.61
C ASN A 212 8.06 -2.10 -3.64
N GLY A 213 8.85 -1.10 -4.03
CA GLY A 213 8.52 -0.13 -5.07
C GLY A 213 8.04 1.21 -4.52
N LYS A 214 7.93 2.22 -5.39
CA LYS A 214 7.40 3.54 -5.05
C LYS A 214 6.03 3.75 -5.70
N ILE A 215 4.97 3.78 -4.91
CA ILE A 215 3.59 3.91 -5.38
C ILE A 215 3.03 5.26 -4.91
N THR A 216 2.68 6.12 -5.86
CA THR A 216 2.02 7.41 -5.59
C THR A 216 0.62 7.38 -6.15
N ILE A 217 -0.38 7.65 -5.32
CA ILE A 217 -1.80 7.60 -5.68
C ILE A 217 -2.43 8.98 -5.44
N ASN A 218 -3.07 9.52 -6.46
CA ASN A 218 -3.93 10.69 -6.39
C ASN A 218 -5.36 10.24 -6.74
N ALA A 219 -6.25 10.11 -5.75
CA ALA A 219 -7.57 9.51 -5.93
C ALA A 219 -8.74 10.46 -5.64
N ALA A 220 -9.78 10.39 -6.47
CA ALA A 220 -11.03 11.13 -6.26
C ALA A 220 -11.91 10.52 -5.15
N SER A 221 -11.66 9.28 -4.76
CA SER A 221 -12.23 8.59 -3.60
C SER A 221 -11.06 7.94 -2.85
N ASP A 222 -11.18 6.69 -2.40
CA ASP A 222 -10.15 6.06 -1.59
C ASP A 222 -8.86 5.86 -2.39
N GLY A 223 -7.71 5.97 -1.72
CA GLY A 223 -6.43 5.66 -2.36
C GLY A 223 -6.35 4.18 -2.73
N ILE A 224 -6.46 3.33 -1.72
CA ILE A 224 -6.46 1.87 -1.84
C ILE A 224 -7.75 1.36 -1.21
N HIS A 225 -8.54 0.60 -1.96
CA HIS A 225 -9.76 -0.02 -1.49
C HIS A 225 -9.70 -1.54 -1.69
N VAL A 226 -9.84 -2.29 -0.60
CA VAL A 226 -9.69 -3.76 -0.58
C VAL A 226 -10.75 -4.37 0.34
N ASN A 227 -11.09 -5.63 0.12
CA ASN A 227 -12.10 -6.31 0.94
C ASN A 227 -11.47 -7.16 2.05
N ASP A 228 -10.37 -7.84 1.76
CA ASP A 228 -9.82 -8.89 2.64
C ASP A 228 -8.69 -8.37 3.53
N TYR A 229 -7.65 -7.76 2.95
CA TYR A 229 -6.61 -7.10 3.73
C TYR A 229 -5.74 -6.14 2.91
N TYR A 230 -5.09 -5.23 3.63
CA TYR A 230 -3.94 -4.48 3.14
C TYR A 230 -2.69 -4.94 3.89
N LEU A 231 -1.64 -5.36 3.19
CA LEU A 231 -0.37 -5.77 3.78
C LEU A 231 0.78 -4.96 3.19
N GLN A 232 1.56 -4.28 4.04
CA GLN A 232 2.77 -3.58 3.61
C GLN A 232 3.99 -4.14 4.32
N SER A 233 4.85 -4.85 3.59
CA SER A 233 6.12 -5.39 4.09
C SER A 233 7.33 -4.50 3.74
N GLY A 234 7.17 -3.59 2.79
CA GLY A 234 8.22 -2.68 2.33
C GLY A 234 7.67 -1.61 1.38
N GLY A 235 8.54 -1.02 0.56
CA GLY A 235 8.18 0.02 -0.41
C GLY A 235 7.81 1.38 0.20
N GLU A 236 7.56 2.35 -0.67
CA GLU A 236 7.10 3.70 -0.35
C GLU A 236 5.72 3.91 -0.98
N VAL A 237 4.68 4.08 -0.17
CA VAL A 237 3.31 4.33 -0.61
C VAL A 237 2.90 5.74 -0.18
N THR A 238 2.54 6.59 -1.14
CA THR A 238 2.00 7.94 -0.89
C THR A 238 0.60 8.01 -1.47
N VAL A 239 -0.37 8.42 -0.65
CA VAL A 239 -1.77 8.56 -1.02
C VAL A 239 -2.23 9.98 -0.77
N ASN A 240 -2.66 10.67 -1.82
CA ASN A 240 -3.45 11.89 -1.75
C ASN A 240 -4.87 11.54 -2.22
N CYS A 241 -5.86 11.62 -1.33
CA CYS A 241 -7.22 11.13 -1.61
C CYS A 241 -8.28 12.11 -1.15
N ASN A 242 -9.49 11.97 -1.70
CA ASN A 242 -10.67 12.72 -1.30
C ASN A 242 -11.71 11.83 -0.58
N ALA A 243 -11.20 10.83 0.15
CA ALA A 243 -11.89 9.91 1.03
C ALA A 243 -10.84 9.19 1.89
N ASP A 244 -10.91 7.87 2.06
CA ASP A 244 -9.98 7.13 2.92
C ASP A 244 -8.64 6.85 2.22
N GLY A 245 -7.54 6.86 2.98
CA GLY A 245 -6.22 6.52 2.45
C GLY A 245 -6.16 5.06 2.03
N VAL A 246 -6.42 4.19 3.00
CA VAL A 246 -6.57 2.74 2.85
C VAL A 246 -7.90 2.32 3.49
N ASP A 247 -8.85 1.88 2.68
CA ASP A 247 -10.12 1.29 3.12
C ASP A 247 -10.07 -0.23 2.95
N VAL A 248 -10.01 -0.95 4.06
CA VAL A 248 -10.00 -2.41 4.13
C VAL A 248 -11.37 -2.87 4.61
N GLY A 249 -12.35 -2.91 3.71
CA GLY A 249 -13.77 -3.14 4.00
C GLY A 249 -14.03 -4.10 5.15
N GLU A 250 -13.96 -5.41 4.90
CA GLU A 250 -14.34 -6.45 5.87
C GLU A 250 -13.11 -7.25 6.34
N GLY A 251 -11.99 -6.55 6.52
CA GLY A 251 -10.69 -7.16 6.66
C GLY A 251 -9.75 -6.41 7.59
N TYR A 252 -8.47 -6.80 7.58
CA TYR A 252 -7.45 -6.21 8.45
C TYR A 252 -6.38 -5.46 7.67
N ALA A 253 -5.75 -4.47 8.30
CA ALA A 253 -4.55 -3.84 7.80
C ALA A 253 -3.33 -4.33 8.59
N GLU A 254 -2.24 -4.64 7.90
CA GLU A 254 -0.97 -5.02 8.52
C GLU A 254 0.20 -4.28 7.87
N ILE A 255 1.02 -3.60 8.68
CA ILE A 255 2.22 -2.90 8.22
C ILE A 255 3.42 -3.44 8.99
N ASN A 256 4.26 -4.19 8.27
CA ASN A 256 5.49 -4.81 8.76
C ASN A 256 6.73 -3.97 8.46
N GLY A 257 6.67 -3.07 7.47
CA GLY A 257 7.81 -2.25 7.05
C GLY A 257 7.46 -1.27 5.93
N GLY A 258 8.48 -0.59 5.38
CA GLY A 258 8.29 0.44 4.35
C GLY A 258 7.80 1.78 4.91
N SER A 259 7.31 2.65 4.03
CA SER A 259 6.67 3.91 4.42
C SER A 259 5.28 4.07 3.81
N LEU A 260 4.34 4.55 4.62
CA LEU A 260 2.99 4.91 4.20
C LEU A 260 2.75 6.39 4.53
N THR A 261 2.41 7.19 3.52
CA THR A 261 2.00 8.58 3.70
C THR A 261 0.58 8.77 3.19
N VAL A 262 -0.32 9.31 4.00
CA VAL A 262 -1.71 9.60 3.61
C VAL A 262 -2.03 11.06 3.86
N LYS A 263 -2.60 11.72 2.85
CA LYS A 263 -3.10 13.10 2.92
C LYS A 263 -4.52 13.17 2.39
N SER A 264 -5.42 13.74 3.18
CA SER A 264 -6.79 14.04 2.75
C SER A 264 -7.37 15.24 3.50
N ASP A 265 -8.17 16.03 2.80
CA ASP A 265 -9.00 17.08 3.36
C ASP A 265 -10.50 16.73 3.36
N ALA A 266 -10.85 15.50 2.95
CA ALA A 266 -12.23 15.06 2.88
C ALA A 266 -12.85 14.92 4.28
N VAL A 267 -14.11 15.36 4.39
CA VAL A 267 -14.92 15.16 5.59
C VAL A 267 -15.03 13.66 5.86
N ASP A 268 -14.85 13.31 7.12
CA ASP A 268 -14.90 11.96 7.64
C ASP A 268 -13.86 11.04 6.97
N ALA A 269 -12.73 11.56 6.48
CA ALA A 269 -11.66 10.72 5.94
C ALA A 269 -10.95 9.90 7.02
N ARG A 270 -10.51 8.69 6.65
CA ARG A 270 -9.67 7.81 7.48
C ARG A 270 -8.31 7.63 6.84
N GLY A 271 -7.25 7.63 7.64
CA GLY A 271 -5.93 7.26 7.15
C GLY A 271 -5.90 5.77 6.78
N ILE A 272 -6.29 4.94 7.74
CA ILE A 272 -6.55 3.50 7.57
C ILE A 272 -7.88 3.16 8.23
N ARG A 273 -8.76 2.48 7.48
CA ARG A 273 -10.06 2.01 7.95
C ARG A 273 -10.17 0.49 7.81
N CYS A 274 -10.65 -0.17 8.86
CA CYS A 274 -10.99 -1.60 8.86
C CYS A 274 -12.35 -1.75 9.54
N THR A 275 -13.32 -2.38 8.87
CA THR A 275 -14.69 -2.51 9.41
C THR A 275 -15.14 -3.95 9.56
N PHE A 276 -16.14 -4.14 10.42
CA PHE A 276 -16.84 -5.40 10.49
C PHE A 276 -17.74 -5.60 9.26
N GLU A 277 -17.84 -6.84 8.79
CA GLU A 277 -18.91 -7.28 7.91
C GLU A 277 -20.24 -7.15 8.67
N GLU A 278 -21.29 -6.72 7.96
CA GLU A 278 -22.60 -6.53 8.58
C GLU A 278 -23.07 -7.81 9.31
N GLY A 279 -23.28 -7.71 10.63
CA GLY A 279 -23.74 -8.81 11.46
C GLY A 279 -22.67 -9.86 11.80
N LYS A 280 -21.38 -9.62 11.50
CA LYS A 280 -20.28 -10.53 11.88
C LYS A 280 -19.10 -9.76 12.47
N GLU A 281 -18.44 -10.34 13.48
CA GLU A 281 -17.14 -9.84 13.97
C GLU A 281 -15.99 -10.58 13.28
N ASN A 282 -15.72 -10.24 12.01
CA ASN A 282 -14.50 -10.63 11.30
C ASN A 282 -13.26 -9.95 11.91
N ASN A 283 -12.07 -10.32 11.41
CA ASN A 283 -10.83 -9.67 11.80
C ASN A 283 -10.75 -8.28 11.15
N ALA A 284 -11.17 -7.26 11.88
CA ALA A 284 -11.18 -5.84 11.47
C ALA A 284 -10.09 -5.03 12.17
N ASP A 285 -8.92 -5.64 12.38
CA ASP A 285 -7.82 -5.08 13.15
C ASP A 285 -6.87 -4.24 12.29
N ILE A 286 -6.19 -3.28 12.93
CA ILE A 286 -5.03 -2.60 12.37
C ILE A 286 -3.79 -3.04 13.16
N ASN A 287 -2.84 -3.70 12.49
CA ASN A 287 -1.62 -4.24 13.09
C ASN A 287 -0.39 -3.52 12.52
N ILE A 288 0.34 -2.81 13.38
CA ILE A 288 1.58 -2.12 13.01
C ILE A 288 2.75 -2.79 13.70
N ASN A 289 3.55 -3.53 12.95
CA ASN A 289 4.74 -4.22 13.45
C ASN A 289 6.05 -3.47 13.11
N GLY A 290 5.97 -2.47 12.22
CA GLY A 290 7.13 -1.68 11.79
C GLY A 290 6.77 -0.60 10.76
N GLY A 291 7.81 0.00 10.17
CA GLY A 291 7.66 0.99 9.10
C GLY A 291 7.50 2.44 9.58
N LYS A 292 7.45 3.37 8.62
CA LYS A 292 7.25 4.80 8.83
C LYS A 292 5.86 5.21 8.33
N ILE A 293 4.98 5.64 9.22
CA ILE A 293 3.59 5.97 8.88
C ILE A 293 3.37 7.46 9.15
N ASP A 294 2.94 8.20 8.12
CA ASP A 294 2.68 9.63 8.17
C ASP A 294 1.26 9.92 7.66
N ILE A 295 0.34 10.24 8.55
CA ILE A 295 -1.07 10.51 8.21
C ILE A 295 -1.38 11.97 8.55
N GLN A 296 -1.80 12.74 7.56
CA GLN A 296 -2.17 14.14 7.70
C GLN A 296 -3.57 14.36 7.15
N LEU A 297 -4.56 14.53 8.04
CA LEU A 297 -5.95 14.70 7.66
C LEU A 297 -6.51 16.03 8.18
N SER A 298 -7.06 16.84 7.28
CA SER A 298 -7.62 18.16 7.64
C SER A 298 -9.13 18.24 7.56
N GLY A 299 -9.80 17.20 7.05
CA GLY A 299 -11.25 17.16 6.97
C GLY A 299 -11.94 16.99 8.32
N ASP A 300 -13.16 17.51 8.44
CA ASP A 300 -13.96 17.43 9.66
C ASP A 300 -14.31 15.97 9.99
N GLY A 301 -14.27 15.57 11.27
CA GLY A 301 -14.55 14.20 11.70
C GLY A 301 -13.49 13.16 11.32
N ALA A 302 -12.39 13.57 10.70
CA ALA A 302 -11.36 12.66 10.18
C ALA A 302 -10.66 11.83 11.27
N ARG A 303 -10.24 10.61 10.94
CA ARG A 303 -9.59 9.70 11.88
C ARG A 303 -8.30 9.14 11.31
N GLY A 304 -7.21 9.13 12.07
CA GLY A 304 -5.95 8.57 11.58
C GLY A 304 -6.09 7.07 11.33
N PHE A 305 -6.30 6.32 12.40
CA PHE A 305 -6.67 4.92 12.38
C PHE A 305 -8.11 4.73 12.88
N LYS A 306 -8.90 3.94 12.17
CA LYS A 306 -10.23 3.51 12.59
C LYS A 306 -10.39 2.01 12.35
N ALA A 307 -10.34 1.25 13.42
CA ALA A 307 -10.68 -0.17 13.43
C ALA A 307 -12.02 -0.37 14.14
N ASP A 308 -12.90 -1.20 13.58
CA ASP A 308 -13.99 -1.78 14.38
C ASP A 308 -13.43 -2.93 15.27
N GLY A 309 -12.32 -3.54 14.85
CA GLY A 309 -11.51 -4.42 15.67
C GLY A 309 -10.58 -3.69 16.64
N ALA A 310 -9.42 -4.28 16.89
CA ALA A 310 -8.35 -3.72 17.70
C ALA A 310 -7.34 -2.93 16.85
N VAL A 311 -6.61 -2.03 17.51
CA VAL A 311 -5.38 -1.43 16.96
C VAL A 311 -4.21 -1.93 17.80
N LYS A 312 -3.28 -2.67 17.18
CA LYS A 312 -2.06 -3.17 17.83
C LYS A 312 -0.84 -2.54 17.20
N ILE A 313 0.02 -1.94 18.03
CA ILE A 313 1.28 -1.31 17.63
C ILE A 313 2.41 -2.04 18.37
N ASP A 314 3.22 -2.79 17.63
CA ASP A 314 4.35 -3.59 18.10
C ASP A 314 5.69 -3.08 17.52
N GLY A 315 5.67 -1.92 16.87
CA GLY A 315 6.83 -1.26 16.29
C GLY A 315 6.47 -0.10 15.37
N GLY A 316 7.49 0.48 14.73
CA GLY A 316 7.34 1.55 13.74
C GLY A 316 7.44 2.97 14.30
N ASP A 317 7.58 3.91 13.38
CA ASP A 317 7.56 5.35 13.60
C ASP A 317 6.26 5.91 13.01
N ILE A 318 5.35 6.36 13.86
CA ILE A 318 3.99 6.73 13.48
C ILE A 318 3.75 8.19 13.84
N LEU A 319 3.35 8.99 12.85
CA LEU A 319 2.91 10.37 13.01
C LEU A 319 1.50 10.51 12.43
N ILE A 320 0.56 10.93 13.27
CA ILE A 320 -0.81 11.24 12.87
C ILE A 320 -1.09 12.69 13.23
N VAL A 321 -1.41 13.52 12.24
CA VAL A 321 -1.76 14.93 12.41
C VAL A 321 -3.17 15.17 11.90
N LEU A 322 -4.03 15.67 12.77
CA LEU A 322 -5.43 15.98 12.47
C LEU A 322 -5.72 17.47 12.69
N ALA A 323 -6.41 18.12 11.77
CA ALA A 323 -6.73 19.55 11.85
C ALA A 323 -8.23 19.89 11.73
N GLY A 324 -9.07 18.94 11.28
CA GLY A 324 -10.51 19.16 11.12
C GLY A 324 -11.26 19.32 12.46
N LYS A 325 -12.54 19.71 12.41
CA LYS A 325 -13.42 19.86 13.59
C LYS A 325 -14.40 18.69 13.73
N ALA A 326 -15.20 18.68 14.80
CA ALA A 326 -16.32 17.74 14.93
C ALA A 326 -17.33 17.97 13.80
N TYR A 327 -17.82 16.88 13.22
CA TYR A 327 -18.74 16.83 12.08
C TYR A 327 -20.07 16.19 12.52
N ASP A 328 -21.18 16.87 12.30
CA ASP A 328 -22.53 16.31 12.51
C ASP A 328 -23.01 15.68 11.20
N ASP A 329 -23.20 14.37 11.18
CA ASP A 329 -23.70 13.65 9.98
C ASP A 329 -25.24 13.61 9.91
N GLY A 330 -25.92 14.24 10.87
CA GLY A 330 -27.38 14.24 11.03
C GLY A 330 -27.89 13.13 11.96
N THR A 331 -27.04 12.18 12.37
CA THR A 331 -27.35 11.13 13.35
C THR A 331 -26.52 11.28 14.61
N GLU A 332 -25.22 11.55 14.48
CA GLU A 332 -24.31 11.82 15.58
C GLU A 332 -23.16 12.74 15.18
N PHE A 333 -22.37 13.13 16.19
CA PHE A 333 -21.13 13.85 15.97
C PHE A 333 -19.97 12.87 15.77
N ASN A 334 -19.32 12.97 14.62
CA ASN A 334 -18.04 12.39 14.31
C ASN A 334 -16.92 13.34 14.76
N TYR A 335 -16.08 12.87 15.68
CA TYR A 335 -14.98 13.67 16.25
C TYR A 335 -13.67 13.30 15.58
N PRO A 336 -12.81 14.28 15.26
CA PRO A 336 -11.45 14.01 14.87
C PRO A 336 -10.77 13.12 15.90
N CYS A 337 -10.22 11.99 15.45
CA CYS A 337 -9.59 11.03 16.36
C CYS A 337 -8.32 10.41 15.78
N GLY A 338 -7.19 10.56 16.46
CA GLY A 338 -5.92 9.99 15.97
C GLY A 338 -6.00 8.49 15.79
N ILE A 339 -6.27 7.76 16.86
CA ILE A 339 -6.42 6.31 16.87
C ILE A 339 -7.76 5.95 17.50
N LYS A 340 -8.66 5.32 16.73
CA LYS A 340 -9.95 4.81 17.21
C LYS A 340 -10.06 3.29 16.99
N ALA A 341 -10.39 2.56 18.04
CA ALA A 341 -10.72 1.14 18.00
C ALA A 341 -12.07 0.91 18.70
N ASP A 342 -12.95 0.07 18.15
CA ASP A 342 -14.16 -0.33 18.90
C ASP A 342 -13.85 -1.51 19.84
N LYS A 343 -12.66 -2.12 19.73
CA LYS A 343 -12.09 -3.02 20.75
C LYS A 343 -10.99 -2.34 21.54
N THR A 344 -9.76 -2.84 21.43
CA THR A 344 -8.62 -2.44 22.24
C THR A 344 -7.61 -1.66 21.42
N ILE A 345 -6.96 -0.66 22.04
CA ILE A 345 -5.71 -0.10 21.54
C ILE A 345 -4.57 -0.66 22.39
N THR A 346 -3.57 -1.28 21.77
CA THR A 346 -2.39 -1.78 22.47
C THR A 346 -1.12 -1.26 21.81
N VAL A 347 -0.24 -0.65 22.61
CA VAL A 347 1.10 -0.23 22.19
C VAL A 347 2.12 -1.05 22.98
N GLU A 348 2.73 -2.03 22.35
CA GLU A 348 3.80 -2.87 22.92
C GLU A 348 5.19 -2.25 22.65
N SER A 349 5.36 -1.55 21.53
CA SER A 349 6.63 -0.92 21.12
C SER A 349 6.39 0.18 20.08
N GLY A 350 7.47 0.79 19.57
CA GLY A 350 7.44 1.85 18.54
C GLY A 350 7.42 3.28 19.11
N ASN A 351 7.43 4.25 18.19
CA ASN A 351 7.33 5.68 18.48
C ASN A 351 6.04 6.21 17.84
N VAL A 352 5.07 6.60 18.65
CA VAL A 352 3.75 7.02 18.20
C VAL A 352 3.53 8.48 18.59
N VAL A 353 3.31 9.33 17.61
CA VAL A 353 2.99 10.75 17.82
C VAL A 353 1.64 11.06 17.20
N VAL A 354 0.70 11.52 18.01
CA VAL A 354 -0.63 11.94 17.56
C VAL A 354 -0.83 13.40 17.93
N ILE A 355 -1.11 14.23 16.94
CA ILE A 355 -1.28 15.66 17.08
C ILE A 355 -2.65 16.05 16.54
N CYS A 356 -3.54 16.46 17.43
CA CYS A 356 -4.87 16.96 17.09
C CYS A 356 -4.90 18.48 17.26
N GLN A 357 -4.76 19.23 16.16
CA GLN A 357 -4.73 20.70 16.10
C GLN A 357 -6.05 21.30 15.60
N SER A 358 -7.18 20.83 16.15
CA SER A 358 -8.48 21.27 15.67
C SER A 358 -8.77 22.73 16.01
N THR A 359 -9.04 23.54 14.99
CA THR A 359 -9.31 24.99 15.13
C THR A 359 -10.65 25.34 15.78
N ALA A 360 -11.50 24.35 16.10
CA ALA A 360 -12.81 24.57 16.74
C ALA A 360 -13.39 23.38 17.55
N ALA A 361 -12.65 22.31 17.88
CA ALA A 361 -13.31 21.06 18.27
C ALA A 361 -12.68 20.22 19.36
N SER A 362 -13.58 19.75 20.22
CA SER A 362 -13.72 18.35 20.61
C SER A 362 -13.01 17.35 19.68
N SER A 363 -11.75 17.01 19.96
CA SER A 363 -10.98 15.96 19.28
C SER A 363 -10.42 14.98 20.31
N ARG A 364 -9.95 13.82 19.85
CA ARG A 364 -9.31 12.82 20.72
C ARG A 364 -8.02 12.38 20.05
N CYS A 365 -6.95 12.15 20.80
CA CYS A 365 -5.77 11.51 20.24
C CYS A 365 -5.95 9.98 20.21
N ALA A 366 -6.57 9.41 21.25
CA ALA A 366 -6.87 7.98 21.31
C ALA A 366 -8.28 7.70 21.85
N GLN A 367 -9.00 6.77 21.23
CA GLN A 367 -10.28 6.26 21.71
C GLN A 367 -10.39 4.74 21.55
N ALA A 368 -10.73 4.04 22.63
CA ALA A 368 -11.13 2.64 22.59
C ALA A 368 -12.44 2.41 23.33
N ASP A 369 -13.27 1.48 22.84
CA ASP A 369 -14.51 1.12 23.52
C ASP A 369 -14.33 -0.05 24.50
N LEU A 370 -13.19 -0.78 24.46
CA LEU A 370 -12.86 -1.81 25.46
C LEU A 370 -11.72 -1.41 26.41
N SER A 371 -10.50 -1.24 25.90
CA SER A 371 -9.35 -0.82 26.72
C SER A 371 -8.27 -0.13 25.90
N ILE A 372 -7.38 0.57 26.59
CA ILE A 372 -6.17 1.15 26.02
C ILE A 372 -4.99 0.73 26.89
N ASP A 373 -3.98 0.10 26.30
CA ASP A 373 -2.84 -0.48 27.01
C ASP A 373 -1.51 0.00 26.40
N PHE A 374 -0.83 0.91 27.09
CA PHE A 374 0.52 1.41 26.74
C PHE A 374 1.58 0.60 27.47
N ASN A 375 1.95 -0.52 26.86
CA ASN A 375 2.81 -1.55 27.45
C ASN A 375 4.31 -1.29 27.24
N GLY A 376 4.67 -0.67 26.11
CA GLY A 376 6.04 -0.28 25.79
C GLY A 376 6.09 0.76 24.68
N GLY A 377 7.29 1.01 24.14
CA GLY A 377 7.51 2.11 23.19
C GLY A 377 7.35 3.48 23.84
N VAL A 378 7.20 4.51 23.00
CA VAL A 378 6.90 5.88 23.41
C VAL A 378 5.69 6.36 22.64
N THR A 379 4.67 6.82 23.34
CA THR A 379 3.49 7.45 22.74
C THR A 379 3.39 8.90 23.23
N THR A 380 3.32 9.85 22.30
CA THR A 380 3.09 11.28 22.55
C THR A 380 1.75 11.69 21.96
N LEU A 381 0.84 12.15 22.81
CA LEU A 381 -0.49 12.60 22.42
C LEU A 381 -0.60 14.09 22.71
N TYR A 382 -0.76 14.90 21.68
CA TYR A 382 -0.90 16.34 21.80
C TYR A 382 -2.25 16.79 21.24
N GLN A 383 -3.08 17.38 22.09
CA GLN A 383 -4.34 17.99 21.70
C GLN A 383 -4.27 19.50 21.87
N ASN A 384 -4.30 20.24 20.76
CA ASN A 384 -4.53 21.68 20.75
C ASN A 384 -5.87 21.95 20.08
N SER A 385 -6.91 22.01 20.91
CA SER A 385 -8.28 22.20 20.46
C SER A 385 -8.86 23.44 21.13
N VAL A 386 -9.01 24.50 20.35
CA VAL A 386 -9.58 25.76 20.83
C VAL A 386 -11.07 25.78 20.54
N GLY A 387 -11.90 26.06 21.54
CA GLY A 387 -13.36 26.17 21.37
C GLY A 387 -14.10 24.83 21.20
N ARG A 388 -15.41 24.93 21.01
CA ARG A 388 -16.33 23.77 20.92
C ARG A 388 -17.37 24.01 19.85
N VAL A 389 -17.57 23.02 18.96
CA VAL A 389 -18.72 22.97 18.06
C VAL A 389 -20.01 22.87 18.89
N SER A 390 -20.97 23.76 18.64
CA SER A 390 -22.26 23.75 19.34
C SER A 390 -22.95 22.39 19.19
N GLY A 391 -23.50 21.86 20.29
CA GLY A 391 -24.11 20.53 20.32
C GLY A 391 -23.12 19.35 20.47
N ALA A 392 -21.88 19.48 19.97
CA ALA A 392 -20.86 18.44 20.10
C ALA A 392 -20.46 18.22 21.56
N LYS A 393 -20.10 17.02 21.99
CA LYS A 393 -19.67 16.73 23.38
C LYS A 393 -18.29 17.29 23.66
N LYS A 394 -17.97 17.62 24.91
CA LYS A 394 -16.57 17.80 25.33
C LYS A 394 -15.81 16.49 25.15
N THR A 395 -14.53 16.57 24.79
CA THR A 395 -13.67 15.40 24.61
C THR A 395 -12.46 15.47 25.50
N ASN A 396 -11.89 14.30 25.77
CA ASN A 396 -10.61 14.13 26.43
C ASN A 396 -9.57 13.76 25.38
N VAL A 397 -8.30 14.02 25.66
CA VAL A 397 -7.18 13.58 24.81
C VAL A 397 -7.23 12.06 24.61
N VAL A 398 -7.55 11.32 25.68
CA VAL A 398 -7.71 9.86 25.68
C VAL A 398 -9.09 9.49 26.22
N LYS A 399 -9.80 8.59 25.51
CA LYS A 399 -11.08 8.01 25.96
C LYS A 399 -10.98 6.49 25.92
N SER A 400 -11.14 5.84 27.07
CA SER A 400 -11.39 4.39 27.14
C SER A 400 -12.73 4.18 27.84
N ASP A 401 -13.60 3.32 27.30
CA ASP A 401 -14.84 2.93 27.98
C ASP A 401 -14.60 1.80 29.01
N GLY A 402 -13.42 1.15 28.96
CA GLY A 402 -12.92 0.28 30.02
C GLY A 402 -11.58 0.76 30.59
N ASN A 403 -10.60 -0.14 30.70
CA ASN A 403 -9.34 0.18 31.37
C ASN A 403 -8.43 1.06 30.52
N LEU A 404 -7.63 1.89 31.20
CA LEU A 404 -6.44 2.54 30.65
C LEU A 404 -5.23 2.08 31.46
N THR A 405 -4.31 1.36 30.81
CA THR A 405 -3.10 0.81 31.45
C THR A 405 -1.86 1.48 30.88
N VAL A 406 -0.92 1.88 31.74
CA VAL A 406 0.39 2.38 31.33
C VAL A 406 1.44 1.61 32.10
N LYS A 407 2.09 0.61 31.48
CA LYS A 407 2.95 -0.33 32.22
C LYS A 407 4.20 0.30 32.83
N LYS A 408 4.70 1.40 32.25
CA LYS A 408 5.94 2.06 32.69
C LYS A 408 5.89 3.57 32.48
N VAL A 409 6.50 4.32 33.40
CA VAL A 409 6.81 5.75 33.22
C VAL A 409 7.61 5.93 31.92
N GLY A 410 7.24 6.93 31.12
CA GLY A 410 7.86 7.24 29.83
C GLY A 410 7.23 6.53 28.63
N ASN A 411 6.30 5.59 28.83
CA ASN A 411 5.56 4.98 27.72
C ASN A 411 4.52 5.93 27.11
N LEU A 412 4.00 6.89 27.89
CA LEU A 412 2.93 7.79 27.48
C LEU A 412 3.20 9.21 27.97
N TYR A 413 3.16 10.16 27.04
CA TYR A 413 3.15 11.60 27.27
C TYR A 413 1.85 12.17 26.71
N VAL A 414 1.12 12.93 27.53
CA VAL A 414 -0.17 13.52 27.17
C VAL A 414 -0.12 15.02 27.41
N PHE A 415 -0.38 15.79 26.37
CA PHE A 415 -0.39 17.24 26.39
C PHE A 415 -1.73 17.76 25.90
N SER A 416 -2.20 18.82 26.54
CA SER A 416 -3.36 19.59 26.10
C SER A 416 -3.10 21.08 26.32
N ASP A 417 -3.26 21.91 25.28
CA ASP A 417 -3.11 23.37 25.41
C ASP A 417 -4.41 24.00 25.95
N PRO A 418 -4.41 24.70 27.11
CA PRO A 418 -5.63 25.15 27.76
C PRO A 418 -5.63 26.67 28.05
N GLU A 419 -6.36 27.48 27.27
CA GLU A 419 -6.99 28.66 27.89
C GLU A 419 -8.24 28.27 28.71
N GLU A 420 -8.69 27.02 28.66
CA GLU A 420 -9.59 26.41 29.64
C GLU A 420 -9.75 24.90 29.33
N ILE A 421 -9.46 24.00 30.28
CA ILE A 421 -10.36 22.89 30.66
C ILE A 421 -9.77 22.14 31.88
N LYS A 422 -10.63 22.04 32.90
CA LYS A 422 -10.42 21.37 34.19
C LYS A 422 -10.20 19.86 34.03
N SER A 423 -9.38 19.32 34.94
CA SER A 423 -9.07 17.91 35.14
C SER A 423 -10.28 16.98 35.04
N TYR A 424 -10.11 15.85 34.36
CA TYR A 424 -11.05 14.73 34.43
C TYR A 424 -10.46 13.57 35.23
N ASN A 425 -11.31 13.06 36.12
CA ASN A 425 -11.15 11.86 36.92
C ASN A 425 -10.63 10.69 36.09
N VAL A 426 -9.36 10.35 36.29
CA VAL A 426 -8.86 9.04 35.91
C VAL A 426 -9.28 8.07 37.02
N THR A 427 -10.25 7.21 36.75
CA THR A 427 -10.78 6.25 37.74
C THR A 427 -9.77 5.19 38.15
N LYS A 428 -8.69 4.98 37.37
CA LYS A 428 -7.47 4.25 37.76
C LYS A 428 -6.37 4.46 36.71
N VAL A 429 -5.23 5.06 37.06
CA VAL A 429 -3.97 4.86 36.31
C VAL A 429 -3.22 3.78 37.08
N VAL A 430 -2.95 2.65 36.45
CA VAL A 430 -2.00 1.67 36.99
C VAL A 430 -0.67 1.94 36.30
N VAL A 431 0.26 2.58 37.01
CA VAL A 431 1.66 2.73 36.60
C VAL A 431 2.48 1.75 37.43
N GLY A 432 2.62 0.50 36.95
CA GLY A 432 3.23 -0.57 37.76
C GLY A 432 2.50 -0.79 39.10
N ASP A 433 3.24 -1.02 40.18
CA ASP A 433 2.71 -1.18 41.56
C ASP A 433 2.31 0.14 42.23
N TYR A 434 2.44 1.27 41.54
CA TYR A 434 2.08 2.60 42.06
C TYR A 434 0.70 3.04 41.58
N THR A 435 -0.11 3.50 42.54
CA THR A 435 -1.41 4.14 42.28
C THR A 435 -1.18 5.65 42.26
N TYR A 436 -1.54 6.32 41.16
CA TYR A 436 -1.45 7.78 41.06
C TYR A 436 -2.50 8.45 41.96
N ASP A 437 -2.05 9.36 42.83
CA ASP A 437 -2.89 10.27 43.61
C ASP A 437 -2.89 11.65 42.92
N PRO A 438 -4.03 12.12 42.39
CA PRO A 438 -4.11 13.36 41.63
C PRO A 438 -3.84 14.63 42.45
N ASP A 439 -3.67 14.53 43.78
CA ASP A 439 -3.43 15.67 44.67
C ASP A 439 -1.95 15.81 45.12
N SER A 440 -1.00 15.02 44.58
CA SER A 440 0.42 15.17 44.92
C SER A 440 1.12 16.21 44.04
N ASP A 441 1.66 17.26 44.65
CA ASP A 441 2.45 18.33 44.01
C ASP A 441 3.85 17.88 43.50
N ASP A 442 4.16 16.58 43.52
CA ASP A 442 5.49 16.04 43.17
C ASP A 442 5.59 15.67 41.68
N ILE A 443 5.66 16.66 40.80
CA ILE A 443 6.24 16.50 39.45
C ILE A 443 7.17 17.69 39.16
N GLU A 444 8.27 17.77 39.91
CA GLU A 444 9.49 18.43 39.44
C GLU A 444 10.38 17.31 38.82
N ASP A 445 10.98 17.56 37.65
CA ASP A 445 11.91 16.68 36.92
C ASP A 445 11.35 15.77 35.78
N LEU A 446 10.55 16.34 34.86
CA LEU A 446 10.29 15.73 33.54
C LEU A 446 11.17 16.28 32.40
N GLU A 447 12.10 17.21 32.69
CA GLU A 447 12.91 17.89 31.65
C GLU A 447 13.98 16.99 30.97
N ASP A 448 14.25 15.78 31.47
CA ASP A 448 15.40 14.97 31.01
C ASP A 448 15.09 13.73 30.13
N TYR A 449 13.85 13.51 29.69
CA TYR A 449 13.51 12.36 28.83
C TYR A 449 13.35 12.76 27.35
N ILE A 450 14.49 12.75 26.66
CA ILE A 450 14.69 13.09 25.24
C ILE A 450 13.73 12.32 24.32
N MET A 451 12.83 13.03 23.62
CA MET A 451 12.12 12.51 22.44
C MET A 451 13.14 12.04 21.40
N VAL A 452 13.08 10.78 20.97
CA VAL A 452 13.90 10.28 19.87
C VAL A 452 13.34 10.86 18.57
N VAL A 453 14.01 11.89 18.05
CA VAL A 453 13.68 12.53 16.77
C VAL A 453 14.21 11.66 15.63
N PRO A 454 13.36 11.13 14.73
CA PRO A 454 13.83 10.48 13.52
C PRO A 454 14.45 11.52 12.57
N GLU A 455 15.71 11.33 12.16
CA GLU A 455 16.39 12.22 11.22
C GLU A 455 15.68 12.21 9.83
N ASN A 456 15.54 13.38 9.19
CA ASN A 456 14.99 13.56 7.83
C ASN A 456 13.49 13.22 7.64
N TRP A 457 12.63 13.50 8.64
CA TRP A 457 11.18 13.42 8.49
C TRP A 457 10.54 14.82 8.55
N GLU A 458 10.36 15.46 7.37
CA GLU A 458 9.95 16.87 7.27
C GLU A 458 8.67 17.23 8.05
N SER A 459 7.64 16.38 8.02
CA SER A 459 6.41 16.61 8.78
C SER A 459 6.63 16.46 10.29
N TYR A 460 7.39 15.46 10.74
CA TYR A 460 7.77 15.34 12.15
C TYR A 460 8.55 16.58 12.61
N GLU A 461 9.53 17.05 11.82
CA GLU A 461 10.26 18.27 12.14
C GLU A 461 9.36 19.50 12.18
N LYS A 462 8.37 19.60 11.29
CA LYS A 462 7.43 20.72 11.25
C LYS A 462 6.48 20.76 12.46
N TYR A 463 6.04 19.60 12.94
CA TYR A 463 4.98 19.51 13.93
C TYR A 463 5.45 19.16 15.35
N VAL A 464 6.65 18.57 15.51
CA VAL A 464 7.16 18.03 16.78
C VAL A 464 8.39 18.78 17.31
N LYS A 465 9.27 19.30 16.46
CA LYS A 465 10.33 20.25 16.88
C LYS A 465 9.72 21.63 17.08
#